data_AF-A0A444ZFS6-F1
#
_entry.id   AF-A0A444ZFS6-F1
#
_cell.length_a   1.000
_cell.length_b   1.000
_cell.length_c   1.000
_cell.angle_alpha   90.00
_cell.angle_beta   90.00
_cell.angle_gamma   90.00
#
_symmetry.space_group_name_H-M   'P 1'
#
loop_
_entity.id
_entity.type
_entity.pdbx_description
1 polymer ?
#
loop_
_entity_poly.entity_id
_entity_poly.type
_entity_poly.pdbx_seq_one_letter_code
_entity_poly.pdbx_strand_id
1 'polypeptide(L)'
;MNGIPCPHAISCITFNGLDLKSYVDDCYKKKAYLKCYREVIHPVNDPELWKRTQYDDVIPPPYRRPSHRPVKKRKRGPADEDNRSQTHLSRRGQVQRCSNCGGVGHKKSGCTKPTKRVCDMLF
;
A
#
# COMPACT_ATOMS: atom_id res chain seq x y z
N MET A 1 -12.67 -6.52 -13.64
CA MET A 1 -11.37 -7.16 -13.95
C MET A 1 -10.56 -6.15 -14.72
N ASN A 2 -9.35 -5.83 -14.27
CA ASN A 2 -8.45 -4.92 -14.99
C ASN A 2 -7.75 -5.78 -16.04
N GLY A 3 -7.85 -5.47 -17.33
CA GLY A 3 -7.33 -6.30 -18.45
C GLY A 3 -5.80 -6.50 -18.49
N ILE A 4 -5.11 -6.31 -17.37
CA ILE A 4 -3.68 -6.52 -17.17
C ILE A 4 -3.51 -7.69 -16.20
N PRO A 5 -2.70 -8.71 -16.54
CA PRO A 5 -2.44 -9.85 -15.66
C PRO A 5 -1.92 -9.41 -14.28
N CYS A 6 -2.38 -10.09 -13.22
CA CYS A 6 -1.84 -9.87 -11.88
C CYS A 6 -0.39 -10.40 -11.78
N PRO A 7 0.39 -10.00 -10.76
CA PRO A 7 1.77 -10.47 -10.62
C PRO A 7 1.92 -11.99 -10.62
N HIS A 8 0.99 -12.72 -10.00
CA HIS A 8 1.00 -14.18 -10.01
C HIS A 8 0.81 -14.76 -11.42
N ALA A 9 -0.13 -14.20 -12.20
CA ALA A 9 -0.37 -14.61 -13.58
C ALA A 9 0.86 -14.32 -14.45
N ILE A 10 1.49 -13.14 -14.28
CA ILE A 10 2.74 -12.79 -14.96
C ILE A 10 3.81 -13.85 -14.68
N SER A 11 4.03 -14.21 -13.41
CA SER A 11 5.01 -15.23 -13.03
C SER A 11 4.72 -16.58 -13.67
N CYS A 12 3.46 -17.05 -13.67
CA CYS A 12 3.09 -18.31 -14.31
C CYS A 12 3.31 -18.28 -15.83
N ILE A 13 2.91 -17.19 -16.50
CA ILE A 13 3.08 -17.01 -17.94
C ILE A 13 4.57 -17.02 -18.31
N THR A 14 5.40 -16.29 -17.56
CA THR A 14 6.85 -16.26 -17.78
C THR A 14 7.51 -17.59 -17.50
N PHE A 15 7.08 -18.31 -16.47
CA PHE A 15 7.59 -19.64 -16.14
C PHE A 15 7.31 -20.65 -17.26
N ASN A 16 6.15 -20.54 -17.90
CA ASN A 16 5.76 -21.37 -19.03
C ASN A 16 6.38 -20.93 -20.37
N GLY A 17 7.21 -19.87 -20.39
CA GLY A 17 7.84 -19.36 -21.61
C GLY A 17 6.85 -18.75 -22.62
N LEU A 18 5.67 -18.33 -22.16
CA LEU A 18 4.61 -17.79 -23.01
C LEU A 18 4.75 -16.26 -23.16
N ASP A 19 4.26 -15.72 -24.27
CA ASP A 19 4.30 -14.28 -24.51
C ASP A 19 3.27 -13.53 -23.65
N LEU A 20 3.77 -12.67 -22.75
CA LEU A 20 2.94 -11.82 -21.88
C LEU A 20 1.98 -10.92 -22.65
N LYS A 21 2.37 -10.42 -23.84
CA LYS A 21 1.54 -9.45 -24.59
C LYS A 21 0.23 -10.08 -25.09
N SER A 22 0.20 -11.40 -25.27
CA SER A 22 -1.00 -12.14 -25.66
C SER A 22 -2.06 -12.20 -24.55
N TYR A 23 -1.66 -12.03 -23.28
CA TYR A 23 -2.54 -12.07 -22.10
C TYR A 23 -3.03 -10.69 -21.65
N VAL A 24 -2.59 -9.62 -22.33
CA VAL A 24 -3.08 -8.26 -22.08
C VAL A 24 -4.29 -7.98 -22.96
N ASP A 25 -5.31 -7.38 -22.37
CA ASP A 25 -6.53 -6.97 -23.05
C ASP A 25 -6.24 -6.04 -24.24
N ASP A 26 -7.06 -6.15 -25.28
CA ASP A 26 -6.93 -5.37 -26.51
C ASP A 26 -6.99 -3.86 -26.27
N CYS A 27 -7.67 -3.40 -25.21
CA CYS A 27 -7.75 -1.97 -24.87
C CYS A 27 -6.39 -1.33 -24.57
N TYR A 28 -5.38 -2.11 -24.17
CA TYR A 28 -4.01 -1.62 -23.93
C TYR A 28 -3.08 -1.79 -25.14
N LYS A 29 -3.58 -2.32 -26.26
CA LYS A 29 -2.75 -2.52 -27.46
C LYS A 29 -2.69 -1.25 -28.29
N LYS A 30 -1.62 -1.11 -29.08
CA LYS A 30 -1.40 0.02 -30.00
C LYS A 30 -2.61 0.31 -30.90
N LYS A 31 -3.31 -0.74 -31.34
CA LYS A 31 -4.53 -0.59 -32.17
C LYS A 31 -5.62 0.21 -31.47
N ALA A 32 -5.86 -0.05 -30.18
CA ALA A 32 -6.83 0.70 -29.38
C ALA A 32 -6.38 2.15 -29.19
N TYR A 33 -5.10 2.37 -28.89
CA TYR A 33 -4.53 3.73 -28.80
C TYR A 33 -4.75 4.53 -30.08
N LEU A 34 -4.37 3.98 -31.24
CA LEU A 34 -4.55 4.62 -32.53
C LEU A 34 -6.03 4.88 -32.85
N LYS A 35 -6.93 3.98 -32.45
CA LYS A 35 -8.37 4.16 -32.62
C LYS A 35 -8.89 5.31 -31.75
N CYS A 36 -8.44 5.43 -30.50
CA CYS A 36 -8.83 6.50 -29.59
C CYS A 36 -8.36 7.88 -30.06
N TYR A 37 -7.15 7.96 -30.62
CA TYR A 37 -6.52 9.20 -31.08
C TYR A 37 -6.52 9.34 -32.60
N ARG A 38 -7.43 8.64 -33.30
CA ARG A 38 -7.53 8.71 -34.76
C ARG A 38 -7.98 10.10 -35.22
N GLU A 39 -8.93 10.65 -34.48
CA GLU A 39 -9.56 11.93 -34.79
C GLU A 39 -8.77 13.09 -34.18
N VAL A 40 -8.88 14.27 -34.80
CA VAL A 40 -8.23 15.47 -34.31
C VAL A 40 -8.87 15.90 -32.98
N ILE A 41 -8.07 15.94 -31.92
CA ILE A 41 -8.48 16.60 -30.68
C ILE A 41 -8.29 18.09 -30.89
N HIS A 42 -9.40 18.80 -31.11
CA HIS A 42 -9.37 20.24 -31.25
C HIS A 42 -8.90 20.89 -29.95
N PRO A 43 -7.98 21.87 -30.01
CA PRO A 43 -7.61 22.63 -28.84
C PRO A 43 -8.85 23.35 -28.31
N VAL A 44 -8.96 23.40 -26.98
CA VAL A 44 -9.96 24.24 -26.33
C VAL A 44 -9.43 25.67 -26.34
N ASN A 45 -10.25 26.62 -26.78
CA ASN A 45 -9.90 28.05 -26.78
C ASN A 45 -9.65 28.55 -25.36
N ASP A 46 -9.09 29.75 -25.22
CA ASP A 46 -8.92 30.38 -23.92
C ASP A 46 -10.26 30.58 -23.19
N PRO A 47 -10.28 30.49 -21.84
CA PRO A 47 -11.50 30.68 -21.04
C PRO A 47 -12.25 31.99 -21.33
N GLU A 48 -11.54 33.04 -21.74
CA GLU A 48 -12.11 34.34 -22.11
C GLU A 48 -12.98 34.27 -23.38
N LEU A 49 -12.70 33.32 -24.28
CA LEU A 49 -13.44 33.10 -25.53
C LEU A 49 -14.60 32.10 -25.35
N TRP A 50 -14.78 31.52 -24.16
CA TRP A 50 -15.86 30.57 -23.91
C TRP A 50 -17.21 31.28 -23.86
N LYS A 51 -18.20 30.69 -24.52
CA LYS A 51 -19.58 31.19 -24.45
C LYS A 51 -20.08 31.06 -23.02
N ARG A 52 -20.47 32.18 -22.41
CA ARG A 52 -21.20 32.15 -21.13
C ARG A 52 -22.55 31.49 -21.35
N THR A 53 -22.82 30.45 -20.57
CA THR A 53 -24.09 29.74 -20.62
C THR A 53 -25.02 30.24 -19.53
N GLN A 54 -26.33 30.07 -19.70
CA GLN A 54 -27.34 30.38 -18.68
C GLN A 54 -27.43 29.33 -17.56
N TYR A 55 -26.64 28.26 -17.65
CA TYR A 55 -26.62 27.18 -16.66
C TYR A 55 -25.78 27.60 -15.45
N ASP A 56 -26.16 27.09 -14.29
CA ASP A 56 -25.42 27.28 -13.05
C ASP A 56 -23.99 26.74 -13.18
N ASP A 57 -23.06 27.40 -12.47
CA ASP A 57 -21.69 26.95 -12.37
C ASP A 57 -21.63 25.56 -11.75
N VAL A 58 -20.78 24.69 -12.32
CA VAL A 58 -20.53 23.36 -11.77
C VAL A 58 -19.72 23.51 -10.47
N ILE A 59 -20.42 23.51 -9.34
CA ILE A 59 -19.79 23.56 -8.02
C ILE A 59 -19.04 22.23 -7.79
N PRO A 60 -17.80 22.27 -7.27
CA PRO A 60 -17.08 21.05 -6.92
C PRO A 60 -17.90 20.20 -5.94
N PRO A 61 -17.84 18.85 -6.05
CA PRO A 61 -18.54 18.00 -5.11
C PRO A 61 -18.07 18.31 -3.68
N PRO A 62 -18.99 18.37 -2.70
CA PRO A 62 -18.64 18.71 -1.33
C PRO A 62 -17.60 17.73 -0.82
N TYR A 63 -16.51 18.26 -0.29
CA TYR A 63 -15.43 17.45 0.26
C TYR A 63 -15.97 16.55 1.37
N ARG A 64 -15.90 15.24 1.17
CA ARG A 64 -16.21 14.25 2.20
C ARG A 64 -14.91 13.72 2.79
N ARG A 65 -14.67 13.99 4.08
CA ARG A 65 -13.67 13.22 4.82
C ARG A 65 -14.11 11.74 4.81
N PRO A 66 -13.25 10.80 4.39
CA PRO A 66 -13.59 9.39 4.49
C PRO A 66 -13.99 9.06 5.92
N SER A 67 -15.15 8.42 6.09
CA SER A 67 -15.57 7.89 7.39
C SER A 67 -14.61 6.77 7.77
N HIS A 68 -13.63 7.14 8.60
CA HIS A 68 -12.62 6.26 9.19
C HIS A 68 -11.55 5.69 8.24
N ARG A 69 -10.36 5.53 8.83
CA ARG A 69 -9.28 4.72 8.27
C ARG A 69 -9.71 3.24 8.36
N PRO A 70 -9.76 2.48 7.25
CA PRO A 70 -9.96 1.03 7.34
C PRO A 70 -8.92 0.44 8.28
N VAL A 71 -9.37 -0.30 9.29
CA VAL A 71 -8.46 -0.98 10.21
C VAL A 71 -7.63 -1.95 9.40
N LYS A 72 -6.31 -1.71 9.31
CA LYS A 72 -5.38 -2.50 8.48
C LYS A 72 -5.33 -3.99 8.84
N LYS A 73 -5.95 -4.40 9.95
CA LYS A 73 -5.99 -5.78 10.44
C LYS A 73 -7.38 -6.14 10.96
N ARG A 74 -7.91 -7.28 10.52
CA ARG A 74 -9.09 -7.94 11.11
C ARG A 74 -8.82 -8.24 12.59
N LYS A 75 -9.81 -8.01 13.47
CA LYS A 75 -9.78 -8.55 14.84
C LYS A 75 -9.85 -10.08 14.71
N ARG A 76 -8.77 -10.77 15.08
CA ARG A 76 -8.67 -12.23 15.06
C ARG A 76 -9.57 -12.83 16.13
N GLY A 77 -10.30 -13.89 15.80
CA GLY A 77 -11.13 -14.62 16.76
C GLY A 77 -10.29 -15.64 17.57
N PRO A 78 -10.87 -16.27 18.60
CA PRO A 78 -10.17 -17.24 19.44
C PRO A 78 -9.57 -18.43 18.66
N ALA A 79 -10.16 -18.78 17.51
CA ALA A 79 -9.72 -19.87 16.64
C ALA A 79 -8.55 -19.50 15.70
N ASP A 80 -8.18 -18.22 15.60
CA ASP A 80 -7.13 -17.72 14.69
C ASP A 80 -5.75 -17.57 15.38
N GLU A 81 -5.59 -18.07 16.61
CA GLU A 81 -4.37 -17.94 17.41
C GLU A 81 -3.16 -18.70 16.83
N ASP A 82 -3.41 -19.78 16.09
CA ASP A 82 -2.38 -20.74 15.67
C ASP A 82 -1.73 -20.38 14.31
N ASN A 83 -2.33 -19.46 13.55
CA ASN A 83 -1.77 -18.93 12.31
C ASN A 83 -0.82 -17.74 12.59
N ARG A 84 0.24 -18.02 13.34
CA ARG A 84 1.38 -17.09 13.48
C ARG A 84 2.25 -17.24 12.24
N SER A 85 2.61 -16.11 11.64
CA SER A 85 3.59 -16.08 10.56
C SER A 85 4.85 -16.83 11.00
N GLN A 86 5.24 -17.89 10.29
CA GLN A 86 6.44 -18.69 10.57
C GLN A 86 7.74 -17.86 10.55
N THR A 87 7.69 -16.62 10.08
CA THR A 87 8.81 -15.69 10.03
C THR A 87 9.20 -15.05 11.36
N HIS A 88 8.41 -15.16 12.42
CA HIS A 88 8.75 -14.54 13.71
C HIS A 88 8.54 -15.49 14.89
N LEU A 89 9.62 -15.75 15.64
CA LEU A 89 9.56 -16.57 16.84
C LEU A 89 8.59 -15.98 17.87
N SER A 90 7.78 -16.86 18.45
CA SER A 90 6.85 -16.54 19.55
C SER A 90 7.63 -16.06 20.77
N ARG A 91 7.22 -14.93 21.36
CA ARG A 91 7.76 -14.47 22.65
C ARG A 91 7.08 -15.12 23.87
N ARG A 92 6.16 -16.08 23.67
CA ARG A 92 5.51 -16.80 24.78
C ARG A 92 6.59 -17.56 25.57
N GLY A 93 6.60 -17.40 26.89
CA GLY A 93 7.57 -18.03 27.79
C GLY A 93 8.92 -17.32 27.92
N GLN A 94 9.21 -16.28 27.12
CA GLN A 94 10.48 -15.57 27.23
C GLN A 94 10.46 -14.55 28.38
N VAL A 95 11.32 -14.76 29.36
CA VAL A 95 11.52 -13.82 30.48
C VAL A 95 12.09 -12.50 29.95
N GLN A 96 11.30 -11.44 30.07
CA GLN A 96 11.72 -10.10 29.65
C GLN A 96 12.76 -9.56 30.64
N ARG A 97 13.98 -9.32 30.17
CA ARG A 97 15.07 -8.68 30.92
C ARG A 97 15.23 -7.23 30.49
N CYS A 98 15.53 -6.37 31.45
CA CYS A 98 15.83 -4.97 31.21
C CYS A 98 17.13 -4.85 30.42
N SER A 99 17.10 -4.22 29.25
CA SER A 99 18.29 -4.03 28.41
C SER A 99 19.32 -3.04 29.00
N ASN A 100 18.98 -2.32 30.07
CA ASN A 100 19.91 -1.43 30.77
C ASN A 100 20.65 -2.15 31.91
N CYS A 101 19.92 -2.84 32.78
CA CYS A 101 20.46 -3.43 34.02
C CYS A 101 20.47 -4.96 34.06
N GLY A 102 19.89 -5.64 33.06
CA GLY A 102 19.76 -7.10 33.01
C GLY A 102 18.69 -7.71 33.92
N GLY A 103 18.09 -6.92 34.83
CA GLY A 103 17.10 -7.38 35.79
C GLY A 103 15.77 -7.78 35.14
N VAL A 104 15.01 -8.65 35.82
CA VAL A 104 13.67 -9.08 35.41
C VAL A 104 12.59 -8.20 36.03
N GLY A 105 11.37 -8.21 35.48
CA GLY A 105 10.21 -7.50 36.06
C GLY A 105 10.04 -6.04 35.64
N HIS A 106 10.97 -5.45 34.88
CA HIS A 106 10.82 -4.10 34.34
C HIS A 106 11.49 -3.97 32.95
N LYS A 107 11.02 -2.99 32.17
CA LYS A 107 11.61 -2.62 30.88
C LYS A 107 12.63 -1.49 31.06
N LYS A 108 13.49 -1.24 30.07
CA LYS A 108 14.49 -0.14 30.09
C LYS A 108 13.88 1.21 30.48
N SER A 109 12.67 1.50 30.02
CA SER A 109 11.95 2.75 30.31
C SER A 109 11.57 2.93 31.78
N GLY A 110 11.41 1.84 32.53
CA GLY A 110 11.11 1.86 33.97
C GLY A 110 12.32 1.46 34.82
N CYS A 111 13.54 1.54 34.27
CA CYS A 111 14.76 1.17 34.98
C CYS A 111 15.25 2.35 35.82
N THR A 112 15.40 2.15 37.13
CA THR A 112 15.92 3.16 38.06
C THR A 112 17.45 3.34 37.95
N LYS A 113 18.16 2.40 37.31
CA LYS A 113 19.61 2.51 37.11
C LYS A 113 19.93 3.52 35.99
N PRO A 114 21.01 4.31 36.10
CA PRO A 114 21.42 5.22 35.04
C PRO A 114 21.61 4.46 33.72
N THR A 115 21.22 5.10 32.62
CA THR A 115 21.30 4.48 31.29
C THR A 115 22.76 4.26 30.92
N LYS A 116 23.17 3.01 30.68
CA LYS A 116 24.48 2.71 30.09
C LYS A 116 24.54 3.39 28.73
N ARG A 117 25.37 4.43 28.60
CA ARG A 117 25.67 5.08 27.32
C ARG A 117 26.56 4.12 26.52
N VAL A 118 26.34 4.04 25.21
CA VAL A 118 26.99 3.07 24.30
C VAL A 118 28.49 3.35 24.09
N CYS A 119 29.09 4.33 24.78
CA CYS A 119 30.50 4.71 24.58
C CYS A 119 31.53 3.88 25.37
N ASP A 120 31.14 3.02 26.32
CA ASP A 120 32.12 2.25 27.12
C ASP A 120 32.37 0.83 26.55
N MET A 121 32.44 0.70 25.22
CA MET A 121 32.84 -0.54 24.53
C MET A 121 33.79 -0.22 23.37
N LEU A 122 34.76 0.67 23.61
CA LEU A 122 35.99 0.76 22.83
C LEU A 122 37.17 0.92 23.79
N PHE A 123 37.59 -0.19 24.39
CA PHE A 123 38.97 -0.64 24.53
C PHE A 123 38.97 -2.16 24.60
#